data_AF-A0A967K0G1-F1
#
_entry.id   AF-A0A967K0G1-F1
#
_cell.length_a   1.000
_cell.length_b   1.000
_cell.length_c   1.000
_cell.angle_alpha   90.00
_cell.angle_beta   90.00
_cell.angle_gamma   90.00
#
_symmetry.space_group_name_H-M   'P 1'
#
loop_
_entity.id
_entity.type
_entity.pdbx_description
1 polymer ?
#
loop_
_entity_poly.entity_id
_entity_poly.type
_entity_poly.pdbx_seq_one_letter_code
_entity_poly.pdbx_strand_id
1 'polypeptide(L)'
;LGEHAKLGIRCRTEDLSPISPPEQRYDQRKGLPSDRRLACQARLQGDVVIDVPPESQVHKQIVRKRPDVRAVEIDPVVRLCYVEMSAPTMGDQRSDVRRLSEA
;
A
#
# COMPACT_ATOMS: atom_id res chain seq x y z
N LEU A 1 -22.40 -20.14 -2.88
CA LEU A 1 -21.89 -21.36 -3.55
C LEU A 1 -23.02 -21.91 -4.41
N GLY A 2 -22.74 -22.29 -5.64
CA GLY A 2 -23.78 -22.70 -6.57
C GLY A 2 -23.29 -22.86 -8.00
N GLU A 3 -24.16 -23.40 -8.84
CA GLU A 3 -23.95 -23.49 -10.28
C GLU A 3 -24.59 -22.29 -10.97
N HIS A 4 -23.78 -21.54 -11.69
CA HIS A 4 -24.19 -20.39 -12.48
C HIS A 4 -24.37 -20.84 -13.95
N ALA A 5 -25.49 -21.50 -14.25
CA ALA A 5 -25.77 -22.09 -15.57
C ALA A 5 -25.64 -21.10 -16.74
N LYS A 6 -26.03 -19.84 -16.53
CA LYS A 6 -25.86 -18.76 -17.52
C LYS A 6 -24.40 -18.48 -17.87
N LEU A 7 -23.48 -18.68 -16.93
CA LEU A 7 -22.05 -18.40 -17.07
C LEU A 7 -21.24 -19.69 -17.33
N GLY A 8 -21.86 -20.86 -17.19
CA GLY A 8 -21.17 -22.15 -17.27
C GLY A 8 -20.19 -22.42 -16.13
N ILE A 9 -20.31 -21.71 -15.01
CA ILE A 9 -19.36 -21.76 -13.88
C ILE A 9 -19.99 -22.47 -12.69
N ARG A 10 -19.21 -23.34 -12.02
CA ARG A 10 -19.59 -23.97 -10.75
C ARG A 10 -18.65 -23.51 -9.65
N CYS A 11 -19.16 -22.75 -8.69
CA CYS A 11 -18.34 -22.17 -7.62
C CYS A 11 -18.32 -23.09 -6.39
N ARG A 12 -17.12 -23.48 -5.95
CA ARG A 12 -16.85 -24.26 -4.73
C ARG A 12 -16.08 -23.41 -3.72
N THR A 13 -16.14 -23.79 -2.45
CA THR A 13 -15.38 -23.11 -1.39
C THR A 13 -13.88 -23.25 -1.62
N GLU A 14 -13.47 -24.38 -2.20
CA GLU A 14 -12.09 -24.75 -2.52
C GLU A 14 -11.48 -23.86 -3.63
N ASP A 15 -12.31 -23.16 -4.41
CA ASP A 15 -11.85 -22.30 -5.50
C ASP A 15 -11.35 -20.93 -5.00
N LEU A 16 -11.43 -20.69 -3.69
CA LEU A 16 -10.90 -19.53 -2.99
C LEU A 16 -9.89 -19.96 -1.94
N SER A 17 -8.82 -19.18 -1.82
CA SER A 17 -7.83 -19.42 -0.77
C SER A 17 -8.47 -19.40 0.63
N PRO A 18 -7.90 -20.18 1.58
CA PRO A 18 -8.28 -20.10 2.99
C PRO A 18 -8.23 -18.67 3.53
N ILE A 19 -8.90 -18.43 4.66
CA ILE A 19 -8.86 -17.12 5.33
C ILE A 19 -7.41 -16.80 5.68
N SER A 20 -6.96 -15.66 5.21
CA SER A 20 -5.60 -15.18 5.39
C SER A 20 -5.43 -14.49 6.76
N PRO A 21 -4.21 -14.45 7.34
CA PRO A 21 -3.95 -13.74 8.59
C PRO A 21 -4.34 -12.24 8.56
N PRO A 22 -4.17 -11.49 7.45
CA PRO A 22 -4.69 -10.12 7.35
C PRO A 22 -6.22 -10.02 7.46
N GLU A 23 -6.96 -10.98 6.91
CA GLU A 23 -8.43 -11.01 7.01
C GLU A 23 -8.88 -11.25 8.46
N GLN A 24 -8.22 -12.16 9.18
CA GLN A 24 -8.48 -12.39 10.61
C GLN A 24 -8.21 -11.14 11.45
N ARG A 25 -7.09 -10.45 11.20
CA ARG A 25 -6.76 -9.19 11.87
C ARG A 25 -7.76 -8.08 11.55
N TYR A 26 -8.28 -8.05 10.32
CA TYR A 26 -9.29 -7.08 9.93
C TYR A 26 -10.62 -7.36 10.64
N ASP A 27 -11.06 -8.63 10.66
CA ASP A 27 -12.26 -9.07 11.36
C ASP A 27 -12.23 -8.70 12.85
N GLN A 28 -11.13 -9.00 13.55
CA GLN A 28 -10.95 -8.64 14.97
C GLN A 28 -11.03 -7.13 15.24
N ARG A 29 -10.64 -6.28 14.28
CA ARG A 29 -10.57 -4.82 14.48
C ARG A 29 -11.82 -4.08 14.03
N LYS A 30 -12.46 -4.54 12.95
CA LYS A 30 -13.50 -3.80 12.22
C LYS A 30 -14.80 -4.61 12.05
N GLY A 31 -14.75 -5.92 12.28
CA GLY A 31 -15.79 -6.86 11.92
C GLY A 31 -15.78 -7.16 10.42
N LEU A 32 -15.74 -8.44 10.07
CA LEU A 32 -15.89 -8.94 8.71
C LEU A 32 -16.97 -10.04 8.72
N PRO A 33 -18.13 -9.79 8.10
CA PRO A 33 -19.16 -10.81 7.94
C PRO A 33 -18.60 -12.09 7.31
N SER A 34 -19.07 -13.26 7.76
CA SER A 34 -18.56 -14.57 7.32
C SER A 34 -18.80 -14.88 5.84
N ASP A 35 -19.72 -14.16 5.21
CA ASP A 35 -20.01 -14.20 3.78
C ASP A 35 -19.17 -13.21 2.95
N ARG A 36 -18.26 -12.45 3.59
CA ARG A 36 -17.40 -11.45 2.94
C ARG A 36 -15.92 -11.77 3.09
N ARG A 37 -15.15 -11.36 2.08
CA ARG A 37 -13.68 -11.53 2.01
C ARG A 37 -13.01 -10.24 1.56
N LEU A 38 -11.75 -10.05 1.93
CA LEU A 38 -10.97 -8.92 1.42
C LEU A 38 -10.44 -9.27 0.03
N ALA A 39 -10.96 -8.60 -1.00
CA ALA A 39 -10.63 -8.90 -2.40
C ALA A 39 -9.12 -8.80 -2.71
N CYS A 40 -8.38 -7.95 -1.99
CA CYS A 40 -6.92 -7.83 -2.15
C CYS A 40 -6.10 -8.92 -1.47
N GLN A 41 -6.73 -9.77 -0.65
CA GLN A 41 -6.08 -10.86 0.09
C GLN A 41 -6.57 -12.25 -0.35
N ALA A 42 -7.78 -12.35 -0.88
CA ALA A 42 -8.33 -13.59 -1.40
C ALA A 42 -7.71 -13.94 -2.76
N ARG A 43 -7.10 -15.11 -2.87
CA ARG A 43 -6.57 -15.62 -4.14
C ARG A 43 -7.58 -16.58 -4.78
N LEU A 44 -7.81 -16.39 -6.07
CA LEU A 44 -8.61 -17.31 -6.88
C LEU A 44 -7.79 -18.57 -7.17
N GLN A 45 -8.35 -19.73 -6.86
CA GLN A 45 -7.80 -21.05 -7.14
C GLN A 45 -8.64 -21.82 -8.18
N GLY A 46 -9.81 -21.29 -8.54
CA GLY A 46 -10.68 -21.79 -9.59
C GLY A 46 -11.66 -20.71 -10.07
N ASP A 47 -12.65 -21.13 -10.85
CA ASP A 47 -13.66 -20.23 -11.40
C ASP A 47 -14.73 -19.88 -10.37
N VAL A 48 -14.82 -18.60 -10.03
CA VAL A 48 -15.77 -18.11 -9.04
C VAL A 48 -16.56 -16.92 -9.56
N VAL A 49 -17.80 -16.83 -9.11
CA VAL A 49 -18.66 -15.67 -9.29
C VAL A 49 -18.71 -14.95 -7.95
N ILE A 50 -18.26 -13.70 -7.93
CA ILE A 50 -18.20 -12.86 -6.73
C ILE A 50 -19.21 -11.73 -6.90
N ASP A 51 -20.11 -11.58 -5.92
CA ASP A 51 -20.94 -10.40 -5.81
C ASP A 51 -20.18 -9.27 -5.14
N VAL A 52 -20.18 -8.09 -5.75
CA VAL A 52 -19.46 -6.92 -5.22
C VAL A 52 -20.45 -6.10 -4.41
N PRO A 53 -20.28 -5.97 -3.07
CA PRO A 53 -21.27 -5.30 -2.24
C PRO A 53 -21.40 -3.81 -2.61
N PRO A 54 -22.59 -3.22 -2.52
CA PRO A 54 -22.83 -1.81 -2.87
C PRO A 54 -21.92 -0.82 -2.15
N GLU A 55 -21.53 -1.13 -0.90
CA GLU A 55 -20.60 -0.31 -0.12
C GLU A 55 -19.20 -0.21 -0.76
N SER A 56 -18.78 -1.25 -1.50
CA SER A 56 -17.53 -1.27 -2.27
C SER A 56 -17.71 -0.71 -3.69
N GLN A 57 -18.94 -0.63 -4.17
CA GLN A 57 -19.24 -0.02 -5.46
C GLN A 57 -19.15 1.50 -5.31
N VAL A 58 -18.14 2.09 -5.94
CA VAL A 58 -17.95 3.54 -5.93
C VAL A 58 -19.03 4.17 -6.80
N HIS A 59 -20.20 4.45 -6.23
CA HIS A 59 -21.30 5.22 -6.83
C HIS A 59 -20.94 6.71 -6.94
N LYS A 60 -19.71 7.03 -7.31
CA LYS A 60 -19.25 8.40 -7.56
C LYS A 60 -18.89 8.48 -9.03
N GLN A 61 -19.31 9.54 -9.70
CA GLN A 61 -18.68 9.95 -10.95
C GLN A 61 -17.20 10.23 -10.66
N ILE A 62 -16.33 9.25 -10.93
CA ILE A 62 -14.90 9.45 -10.87
C ILE A 62 -14.53 10.18 -12.16
N VAL A 63 -14.38 11.50 -12.10
CA VAL A 63 -13.68 12.23 -13.16
C VAL A 63 -12.23 11.75 -13.13
N ARG A 64 -11.91 10.71 -13.89
CA ARG A 64 -10.53 10.27 -14.12
C ARG A 64 -9.85 11.28 -15.04
N LYS A 65 -9.55 12.47 -14.51
CA LYS A 65 -8.45 13.27 -15.07
C LYS A 65 -7.23 12.38 -14.93
N ARG A 66 -6.58 12.03 -16.05
CA ARG A 66 -5.26 11.41 -16.02
C ARG A 66 -4.45 12.21 -15.00
N PRO A 67 -3.73 11.59 -14.05
CA PRO A 67 -2.75 12.34 -13.30
C PRO A 67 -1.75 12.83 -14.35
N ASP A 68 -1.89 14.08 -14.78
CA ASP A 68 -0.75 14.81 -15.31
C ASP A 68 0.27 14.71 -14.18
N VAL A 69 1.30 13.90 -14.40
CA VAL A 69 2.44 13.79 -13.52
C VAL A 69 3.17 15.12 -13.64
N ARG A 70 2.60 16.18 -13.04
CA ARG A 70 3.32 17.41 -12.80
C ARG A 70 4.42 17.02 -11.83
N ALA A 71 5.66 17.26 -12.24
CA ALA A 71 6.79 17.16 -11.33
C ALA A 71 6.48 18.07 -10.14
N VAL A 72 6.24 17.47 -8.98
CA VAL A 72 6.17 18.20 -7.72
C VAL A 72 7.61 18.30 -7.26
N GLU A 73 8.19 19.49 -7.37
CA GLU A 73 9.47 19.77 -6.70
C GLU A 73 9.20 19.73 -5.20
N ILE A 74 9.73 18.69 -4.55
CA ILE A 74 9.65 18.55 -3.10
C ILE A 74 10.67 19.55 -2.53
N ASP A 75 10.19 20.60 -1.87
CA ASP A 75 11.01 21.50 -1.03
C ASP A 75 10.85 21.10 0.44
N PRO A 76 11.66 20.14 0.93
CA PRO A 76 11.50 19.62 2.28
C PRO A 76 12.01 20.62 3.32
N VAL A 77 11.28 20.74 4.43
CA VAL A 77 11.67 21.59 5.58
C VAL A 77 12.98 21.09 6.24
N VAL A 78 13.31 19.82 6.07
CA VAL A 78 14.53 19.19 6.62
C VAL A 78 15.25 18.43 5.51
N ARG A 79 16.58 18.61 5.42
CA ARG A 79 17.46 17.92 4.46
C ARG A 79 18.57 17.20 5.21
N LEU A 80 18.87 15.97 4.77
CA LEU A 80 20.08 15.27 5.20
C LEU A 80 21.24 15.77 4.35
N CYS A 81 22.27 16.33 4.99
CA CYS A 81 23.49 16.77 4.34
C CYS A 81 24.63 15.83 4.72
N TYR A 82 25.34 15.30 3.73
CA TYR A 82 26.60 14.59 3.94
C TYR A 82 27.74 15.59 3.80
N VAL A 83 28.63 15.65 4.79
CA VAL A 83 29.77 16.57 4.83
C VAL A 83 31.03 15.76 5.09
N GLU A 84 32.05 15.94 4.24
CA GLU A 84 33.38 15.41 4.46
C GLU A 84 34.27 16.50 5.08
N MET A 85 34.89 16.19 6.21
CA MET A 85 35.73 17.14 6.93
C MET A 85 37.18 16.67 6.94
N SER A 86 38.10 17.62 6.81
CA SER A 86 39.53 17.35 7.00
C SER A 86 39.82 16.95 8.45
N ALA A 87 40.66 15.92 8.63
CA ALA A 87 41.03 15.44 9.96
C ALA A 87 41.76 16.50 10.81
N PRO A 88 41.58 16.51 12.15
CA PRO A 88 42.34 17.38 13.04
C PRO A 88 43.84 17.12 12.94
N THR A 89 44.63 18.18 12.86
CA THR A 89 46.09 18.10 12.99
C THR A 89 46.58 19.07 14.07
N MET A 90 47.77 18.82 14.64
CA MET A 90 48.35 19.70 15.67
C MET A 90 48.64 21.12 15.16
N GLY A 91 48.79 21.29 13.84
CA GLY A 91 48.97 22.59 13.19
C GLY A 91 47.67 23.34 12.87
N ASP A 92 46.51 22.69 13.02
CA ASP A 92 45.20 23.26 12.73
C ASP A 92 44.27 23.13 13.95
N GLN A 93 44.26 24.19 14.78
CA GLN A 93 43.52 24.26 16.03
C GLN A 93 42.09 24.82 15.86
N ARG A 94 41.52 24.80 14.64
CA ARG A 94 40.12 25.21 14.43
C ARG A 94 39.16 24.32 15.22
N SER A 95 38.13 24.95 15.79
CA SER A 95 36.99 24.28 16.43
C SER A 95 36.19 23.47 15.41
N ASP A 96 35.55 22.39 15.87
CA ASP A 96 34.67 21.56 15.03
C ASP A 96 33.51 22.34 14.41
N VAL A 97 32.96 23.34 15.11
CA VAL A 97 31.91 24.22 14.54
C VAL A 97 32.45 25.01 13.35
N ARG A 98 33.67 25.54 13.45
CA ARG A 98 34.30 26.27 12.33
C ARG A 98 34.62 25.35 11.18
N ARG A 99 35.15 24.15 11.46
CA ARG A 99 35.44 23.15 10.42
C ARG A 99 34.16 22.69 9.70
N LEU A 100 33.05 22.54 10.40
CA LEU A 100 31.76 22.18 9.80
C LEU A 100 31.16 23.32 8.97
N SER A 101 31.36 24.58 9.38
CA SER A 101 30.87 25.73 8.61
C SER A 101 31.68 26.04 7.34
N GLU A 102 32.92 25.56 7.27
CA GLU A 102 33.85 25.78 6.16
C GLU A 102 33.97 24.57 5.22
N ALA A 103 33.32 23.45 5.55
CA ALA A 103 33.24 22.23 4.74
C ALA A 103 32.00 22.26 3.83
#